data_AF-A0A0U1NYQ4-F1
#
_entry.id   AF-A0A0U1NYQ4-F1
#
_cell.length_a   1.000
_cell.length_b   1.000
_cell.length_c   1.000
_cell.angle_alpha   90.00
_cell.angle_beta   90.00
_cell.angle_gamma   90.00
#
_symmetry.space_group_name_H-M   'P 1'
#
loop_
_entity.id
_entity.type
_entity.pdbx_description
1 polymer ?
#
loop_
_entity_poly.entity_id
_entity_poly.type
_entity_poly.pdbx_seq_one_letter_code
_entity_poly.pdbx_strand_id
1 'polypeptide(L)'
;MYHRIWSVVNVLLIIGSIIYIWLFRPHDNTLIVISQFLAQIAMILFIFNVNMYFIFLIIRKTNKREVKIRLATFSRYFMKWHIKISISSTILIVGHVLINLVKIGPVIGYENIKMLMGYTSFVFLLVTLFAGYLRHKKATGFRKKFHRITAMIFTVLFLIHMLAPI
;
A
#
# COMPACT_ATOMS: atom_id res chain seq x y z
N MET A 1 -23.27 -7.08 2.38
CA MET A 1 -22.45 -7.95 1.51
C MET A 1 -21.11 -7.31 1.17
N TYR A 2 -21.07 -6.16 0.47
CA TYR A 2 -19.83 -5.52 0.03
C TYR A 2 -18.78 -5.22 1.12
N HIS A 3 -19.20 -4.75 2.29
CA HIS A 3 -18.26 -4.49 3.40
C HIS A 3 -17.64 -5.78 3.97
N ARG A 4 -18.36 -6.92 3.95
CA ARG A 4 -17.84 -8.21 4.43
C ARG A 4 -16.81 -8.76 3.45
N ILE A 5 -17.13 -8.75 2.15
CA ILE A 5 -16.20 -9.17 1.09
C ILE A 5 -14.92 -8.35 1.16
N TRP A 6 -15.04 -7.03 1.28
CA TRP A 6 -13.89 -6.13 1.40
C TRP A 6 -13.00 -6.47 2.61
N SER A 7 -13.59 -6.61 3.80
CA SER A 7 -12.82 -6.99 5.00
C SER A 7 -12.14 -8.34 4.84
N VAL A 8 -12.83 -9.34 4.28
CA VAL A 8 -12.26 -10.66 4.00
C VAL A 8 -11.08 -10.56 3.03
N VAL A 9 -11.20 -9.80 1.94
CA VAL A 9 -10.10 -9.62 0.97
C VAL A 9 -8.87 -8.99 1.64
N ASN A 10 -9.03 -7.98 2.51
CA ASN A 10 -7.89 -7.39 3.22
C ASN A 10 -7.22 -8.38 4.18
N VAL A 11 -8.02 -9.15 4.91
CA VAL A 11 -7.51 -10.17 5.85
C VAL A 11 -6.78 -11.27 5.08
N LEU A 12 -7.36 -11.78 3.99
CA LEU A 12 -6.73 -12.77 3.13
C LEU A 12 -5.45 -12.24 2.48
N LEU A 13 -5.41 -10.97 2.08
CA LEU A 13 -4.20 -10.36 1.53
C LEU A 13 -3.08 -10.31 2.57
N ILE A 14 -3.38 -9.95 3.81
CA ILE A 14 -2.39 -9.92 4.91
C ILE A 14 -1.91 -11.33 5.26
N ILE A 15 -2.83 -12.27 5.45
CA ILE A 15 -2.47 -13.65 5.81
C ILE A 15 -1.71 -14.31 4.66
N GLY A 16 -2.20 -14.15 3.43
CA GLY A 16 -1.58 -14.68 2.23
C GLY A 16 -0.17 -14.14 2.01
N SER A 17 0.07 -12.84 2.25
CA SER A 17 1.42 -12.29 2.15
C SER A 17 2.36 -12.84 3.23
N ILE A 18 1.88 -13.04 4.46
CA ILE A 18 2.67 -13.59 5.55
C ILE A 18 3.09 -15.01 5.17
N ILE A 19 2.13 -15.83 4.75
CA ILE A 19 2.39 -17.19 4.29
C ILE A 19 3.38 -17.18 3.12
N TYR A 20 3.13 -16.35 2.10
CA TYR A 20 3.99 -16.27 0.92
C TYR A 20 5.43 -15.88 1.26
N ILE A 21 5.62 -14.81 2.02
CA ILE A 21 6.95 -14.28 2.36
C ILE A 21 7.68 -15.24 3.29
N TRP A 22 7.03 -15.74 4.34
CA TRP A 22 7.74 -16.48 5.38
C TRP A 22 7.89 -17.97 5.10
N LEU A 23 7.01 -18.59 4.29
CA LEU A 23 7.11 -20.02 3.96
C LEU A 23 7.71 -20.32 2.59
N PHE A 24 7.60 -19.41 1.61
CA PHE A 24 7.99 -19.70 0.22
C PHE A 24 9.19 -18.88 -0.28
N ARG A 25 9.65 -17.88 0.47
CA ARG A 25 10.82 -17.09 0.07
C ARG A 25 12.07 -17.57 0.81
N PRO A 26 13.24 -17.59 0.14
CA PRO A 26 14.48 -17.93 0.79
C PRO A 26 14.85 -16.88 1.85
N HIS A 27 15.44 -17.36 2.95
CA HIS A 27 15.84 -16.58 4.13
C HIS A 27 17.35 -16.61 4.34
N ASP A 28 18.09 -16.73 3.26
CA ASP A 28 19.50 -17.14 3.25
C ASP A 28 20.45 -16.04 3.76
N ASN A 29 19.96 -14.81 3.90
CA ASN A 29 20.76 -13.67 4.33
C ASN A 29 19.96 -12.73 5.25
N THR A 30 20.60 -12.30 6.35
CA THR A 30 19.99 -11.38 7.32
C THR A 30 19.45 -10.09 6.70
N LEU A 31 20.15 -9.51 5.72
CA LEU A 31 19.66 -8.29 5.05
C LEU A 31 18.42 -8.59 4.19
N ILE A 32 18.35 -9.76 3.55
CA ILE A 32 17.16 -10.17 2.80
C ILE A 32 15.98 -10.37 3.75
N VAL A 33 16.18 -11.01 4.90
CA VAL A 33 15.15 -11.18 5.93
C VAL A 33 14.67 -9.82 6.46
N ILE A 34 15.59 -8.89 6.75
CA ILE A 34 15.23 -7.51 7.13
C ILE A 34 14.39 -6.86 6.02
N SER A 35 14.80 -6.98 4.75
CA SER A 35 14.06 -6.42 3.63
C SER A 35 12.64 -6.98 3.49
N GLN A 36 12.48 -8.30 3.70
CA GLN A 36 11.16 -8.96 3.70
C GLN A 36 10.29 -8.50 4.87
N PHE A 37 10.89 -8.36 6.05
CA PHE A 37 10.20 -7.82 7.23
C PHE A 37 9.74 -6.36 7.01
N LEU A 38 10.61 -5.52 6.45
CA LEU A 38 10.27 -4.14 6.07
C LEU A 38 9.10 -4.12 5.08
N ALA A 39 9.12 -4.98 4.05
CA ALA A 39 8.01 -5.10 3.10
C ALA A 39 6.70 -5.53 3.76
N GLN A 40 6.74 -6.51 4.66
CA GLN A 40 5.54 -7.00 5.35
C GLN A 40 4.89 -5.90 6.20
N ILE A 41 5.68 -5.15 6.99
CA ILE A 41 5.15 -4.02 7.77
C ILE A 41 4.66 -2.91 6.86
N ALA A 42 5.44 -2.56 5.83
CA ALA A 42 5.08 -1.52 4.88
C ALA A 42 3.74 -1.80 4.20
N MET A 43 3.52 -3.04 3.76
CA MET A 43 2.27 -3.48 3.15
C MET A 43 1.11 -3.40 4.13
N ILE A 44 1.26 -3.84 5.38
CA ILE A 44 0.18 -3.72 6.39
C ILE A 44 -0.22 -2.24 6.54
N LEU A 45 0.76 -1.35 6.72
CA LEU A 45 0.51 0.09 6.84
C LEU A 45 -0.15 0.66 5.57
N PHE A 46 0.29 0.23 4.39
CA PHE A 46 -0.28 0.64 3.11
C PHE A 46 -1.74 0.18 2.97
N ILE A 47 -2.04 -1.06 3.34
CA ILE A 47 -3.41 -1.60 3.34
C ILE A 47 -4.30 -0.72 4.21
N PHE A 48 -3.88 -0.39 5.45
CA PHE A 48 -4.64 0.56 6.28
C PHE A 48 -4.84 1.91 5.58
N ASN A 49 -3.82 2.40 4.86
CA ASN A 49 -3.87 3.67 4.17
C ASN A 49 -4.89 3.70 3.01
N VAL A 50 -4.86 2.69 2.13
CA VAL A 50 -5.75 2.59 0.96
C VAL A 50 -7.21 2.32 1.36
N ASN A 51 -7.42 1.65 2.50
CA ASN A 51 -8.74 1.35 3.06
C ASN A 51 -9.63 2.60 3.24
N MET A 52 -9.05 3.80 3.39
CA MET A 52 -9.82 5.03 3.52
C MET A 52 -10.73 5.32 2.32
N TYR A 53 -10.28 4.99 1.11
CA TYR A 53 -11.14 5.16 -0.07
C TYR A 53 -12.41 4.29 0.05
N PHE A 54 -12.24 3.04 0.45
CA PHE A 54 -13.34 2.07 0.57
C PHE A 54 -14.29 2.44 1.71
N ILE A 55 -13.77 2.95 2.83
CA ILE A 55 -14.61 3.47 3.91
C ILE A 55 -15.49 4.63 3.40
N PHE A 56 -14.91 5.60 2.67
CA PHE A 56 -15.70 6.69 2.07
C PHE A 56 -16.70 6.19 1.03
N LEU A 57 -16.35 5.16 0.25
CA LEU A 57 -17.26 4.54 -0.70
C LEU A 57 -18.47 3.90 0.00
N ILE A 58 -18.23 3.15 1.09
CA ILE A 58 -19.29 2.52 1.89
C ILE A 58 -20.19 3.57 2.52
N ILE A 59 -19.62 4.66 3.08
CA ILE A 59 -20.41 5.78 3.63
C ILE A 59 -21.35 6.36 2.56
N ARG A 60 -20.86 6.55 1.33
CA ARG A 60 -21.65 7.10 0.22
C ARG A 60 -22.76 6.15 -0.25
N LYS A 61 -22.53 4.83 -0.19
CA LYS A 61 -23.43 3.82 -0.78
C LYS A 61 -24.38 3.15 0.21
N THR A 62 -24.08 3.16 1.50
CA THR A 62 -24.98 2.56 2.50
C THR A 62 -26.24 3.42 2.68
N ASN A 63 -27.39 2.80 2.95
CA ASN A 63 -28.62 3.51 3.35
C ASN A 63 -28.80 3.53 4.88
N LYS A 64 -28.05 2.71 5.62
CA LYS A 64 -28.16 2.61 7.09
C LYS A 64 -27.48 3.79 7.77
N ARG A 65 -28.26 4.66 8.42
CA ARG A 65 -27.79 5.88 9.10
C ARG A 65 -26.73 5.58 10.17
N GLU A 66 -26.94 4.57 11.00
CA GLU A 66 -26.01 4.15 12.05
C GLU A 66 -24.62 3.79 11.50
N VAL A 67 -24.59 3.04 10.38
CA VAL A 67 -23.35 2.66 9.70
C VAL A 67 -22.63 3.90 9.15
N LYS A 68 -23.37 4.86 8.57
CA LYS A 68 -22.77 6.13 8.10
C LYS A 68 -22.12 6.89 9.24
N ILE A 69 -22.82 7.07 10.35
CA ILE A 69 -22.33 7.85 11.50
C ILE A 69 -21.08 7.17 12.08
N ARG A 70 -21.12 5.85 12.31
CA ARG A 70 -19.98 5.10 12.85
C ARG A 70 -18.75 5.20 11.94
N LEU A 71 -18.92 4.95 10.64
CA LEU A 71 -17.80 5.02 9.69
C LEU A 71 -17.29 6.45 9.48
N ALA A 72 -18.16 7.47 9.50
CA ALA A 72 -17.75 8.87 9.39
C ALA A 72 -16.93 9.32 10.61
N THR A 73 -17.35 8.93 11.81
CA THR A 73 -16.59 9.20 13.05
C THR A 73 -15.25 8.48 13.04
N PHE A 74 -15.23 7.20 12.66
CA PHE A 74 -13.97 6.44 12.48
C PHE A 74 -13.06 7.09 11.43
N SER A 75 -13.60 7.49 10.28
CA SER A 75 -12.84 8.13 9.20
C SER A 75 -12.20 9.44 9.64
N ARG A 76 -12.92 10.27 10.40
CA ARG A 76 -12.37 11.53 10.94
C ARG A 76 -11.18 11.29 11.87
N TYR A 77 -11.26 10.26 12.72
CA TYR A 77 -10.15 9.86 13.57
C TYR A 77 -8.97 9.34 12.73
N PHE A 78 -9.23 8.40 11.82
CA PHE A 78 -8.19 7.79 11.01
C PHE A 78 -7.49 8.78 10.05
N MET A 79 -8.22 9.79 9.52
CA MET A 79 -7.63 10.82 8.66
C MET A 79 -6.45 11.56 9.31
N LYS A 80 -6.42 11.68 10.65
CA LYS A 80 -5.29 12.29 11.39
C LYS A 80 -4.03 11.41 11.33
N TRP A 81 -4.21 10.10 11.26
CA TRP A 81 -3.14 9.10 11.19
C TRP A 81 -2.74 8.74 9.77
N HIS A 82 -3.64 8.90 8.80
CA HIS A 82 -3.41 8.55 7.39
C HIS A 82 -2.09 9.11 6.82
N ILE A 83 -1.77 10.38 7.08
CA ILE A 83 -0.50 10.97 6.60
C ILE A 83 0.70 10.33 7.30
N LYS A 84 0.64 10.17 8.63
CA LYS A 84 1.73 9.56 9.42
C LYS A 84 1.99 8.13 8.97
N ILE A 85 0.94 7.32 8.81
CA ILE A 85 1.00 5.94 8.32
C ILE A 85 1.62 5.89 6.91
N SER A 86 1.23 6.81 6.02
CA SER A 86 1.78 6.87 4.66
C SER A 86 3.28 7.18 4.66
N ILE A 87 3.73 8.11 5.50
CA ILE A 87 5.15 8.46 5.62
C ILE A 87 5.93 7.29 6.22
N SER A 88 5.44 6.67 7.30
CA SER A 88 6.07 5.51 7.91
C SER A 88 6.18 4.33 6.94
N SER A 89 5.10 4.01 6.22
CA SER A 89 5.11 2.97 5.17
C SER A 89 6.14 3.30 4.08
N THR A 90 6.20 4.56 3.64
CA THR A 90 7.19 5.00 2.63
C THR A 90 8.62 4.79 3.09
N ILE A 91 8.96 5.15 4.33
CA ILE A 91 10.31 4.94 4.88
C ILE A 91 10.71 3.46 4.85
N LEU A 92 9.78 2.57 5.23
CA LEU A 92 10.01 1.13 5.18
C LEU A 92 10.18 0.62 3.74
N ILE A 93 9.39 1.13 2.80
CA ILE A 93 9.52 0.82 1.36
C ILE A 93 10.87 1.27 0.83
N VAL A 94 11.35 2.46 1.20
CA VAL A 94 12.68 2.95 0.79
C VAL A 94 13.77 1.99 1.29
N GLY A 95 13.71 1.55 2.55
CA GLY A 95 14.64 0.56 3.08
C GLY A 95 14.59 -0.76 2.32
N HIS A 96 13.38 -1.26 2.04
CA HIS A 96 13.18 -2.46 1.22
C HIS A 96 13.79 -2.32 -0.18
N VAL A 97 13.53 -1.21 -0.87
CA VAL A 97 14.08 -0.93 -2.22
C VAL A 97 15.61 -0.90 -2.19
N LEU A 98 16.21 -0.18 -1.25
CA LEU A 98 17.67 -0.06 -1.14
C LEU A 98 18.34 -1.43 -0.92
N ILE A 99 17.80 -2.24 -0.01
CA ILE A 99 18.36 -3.57 0.24
C ILE A 99 18.24 -4.47 -1.00
N ASN A 100 17.09 -4.46 -1.69
CA ASN A 100 16.91 -5.29 -2.89
C ASN A 100 17.81 -4.85 -4.05
N LEU A 101 18.03 -3.54 -4.22
CA LEU A 101 18.96 -3.03 -5.24
C LEU A 101 20.41 -3.51 -5.02
N VAL A 102 20.81 -3.68 -3.76
CA VAL A 102 22.17 -4.12 -3.40
C VAL A 102 22.30 -5.64 -3.34
N LYS A 103 21.25 -6.37 -2.91
CA LYS A 103 21.34 -7.81 -2.66
C LYS A 103 20.65 -8.69 -3.69
N ILE A 104 19.54 -8.24 -4.26
CA ILE A 104 18.76 -9.03 -5.22
C ILE A 104 19.09 -8.61 -6.66
N GLY A 105 19.22 -7.30 -6.91
CA GLY A 105 19.55 -6.74 -8.24
C GLY A 105 20.76 -7.40 -8.91
N PRO A 106 21.91 -7.55 -8.23
CA PRO A 106 23.08 -8.22 -8.80
C PRO A 106 22.89 -9.71 -9.12
N VAL A 107 21.95 -10.37 -8.44
CA VAL A 107 21.73 -11.83 -8.57
C VAL A 107 20.76 -12.16 -9.68
N ILE A 108 19.64 -11.43 -9.77
CA ILE A 108 18.58 -11.71 -10.76
C ILE A 108 18.64 -10.78 -11.98
N GLY A 109 19.49 -9.75 -11.94
CA GLY A 109 19.58 -8.70 -12.94
C GLY A 109 18.65 -7.52 -12.65
N TYR A 110 19.14 -6.31 -12.90
CA TYR A 110 18.37 -5.06 -12.70
C TYR A 110 17.18 -4.91 -13.67
N GLU A 111 17.21 -5.65 -14.78
CA GLU A 111 16.16 -5.66 -15.82
C GLU A 111 15.12 -6.76 -15.61
N ASN A 112 15.27 -7.61 -14.58
CA ASN A 112 14.29 -8.64 -14.28
C ASN A 112 12.90 -8.02 -14.05
N ILE A 113 11.85 -8.69 -14.54
CA ILE A 113 10.46 -8.19 -14.48
C ILE A 113 10.03 -7.85 -13.05
N LYS A 114 10.48 -8.60 -12.03
CA LYS A 114 10.21 -8.30 -10.62
C LYS A 114 10.76 -6.94 -10.22
N MET A 115 11.99 -6.65 -10.64
CA MET A 115 12.68 -5.40 -10.36
C MET A 115 12.01 -4.24 -11.09
N LEU A 116 11.70 -4.40 -12.38
CA LEU A 116 11.00 -3.39 -13.17
C LEU A 116 9.62 -3.05 -12.59
N MET A 117 8.84 -4.05 -12.17
CA MET A 117 7.57 -3.82 -11.49
C MET A 117 7.75 -3.13 -10.13
N GLY A 118 8.85 -3.43 -9.42
CA GLY A 118 9.22 -2.76 -8.17
C GLY A 118 9.54 -1.28 -8.39
N TYR A 119 10.38 -0.96 -9.37
CA TYR A 119 10.72 0.44 -9.72
C TYR A 119 9.48 1.22 -10.15
N THR A 120 8.67 0.62 -11.01
CA THR A 120 7.44 1.24 -11.51
C THR A 120 6.49 1.55 -10.34
N SER A 121 6.31 0.59 -9.43
CA SER A 121 5.50 0.80 -8.21
C SER A 121 6.08 1.91 -7.33
N PHE A 122 7.40 1.95 -7.15
CA PHE A 122 8.07 2.97 -6.35
C PHE A 122 7.95 4.38 -6.95
N VAL A 123 8.10 4.53 -8.27
CA VAL A 123 7.87 5.81 -8.96
C VAL A 123 6.42 6.27 -8.75
N PHE A 124 5.45 5.37 -8.89
CA PHE A 124 4.04 5.72 -8.65
C PHE A 124 3.71 6.01 -7.19
N LEU A 125 4.45 5.43 -6.23
CA LEU A 125 4.39 5.84 -4.82
C LEU A 125 4.80 7.31 -4.69
N LEU A 126 5.91 7.72 -5.30
CA LEU A 126 6.37 9.13 -5.26
C LEU A 126 5.34 10.08 -5.88
N VAL A 127 4.75 9.71 -7.02
CA VAL A 127 3.65 10.47 -7.64
C VAL A 127 2.43 10.56 -6.71
N THR A 128 2.10 9.47 -6.01
CA THR A 128 0.98 9.43 -5.05
C THR A 128 1.22 10.32 -3.84
N LEU A 129 2.44 10.31 -3.30
CA LEU A 129 2.86 11.19 -2.20
C LEU A 129 2.83 12.66 -2.62
N PHE A 130 3.34 12.97 -3.81
CA PHE A 130 3.26 14.32 -4.37
C PHE A 130 1.80 14.78 -4.53
N ALA A 131 0.93 13.94 -5.07
CA ALA A 131 -0.50 14.22 -5.15
C ALA A 131 -1.15 14.43 -3.76
N GLY A 132 -0.73 13.66 -2.77
CA GLY A 132 -1.14 13.78 -1.37
C GLY A 132 -0.71 15.12 -0.76
N TYR A 133 0.53 15.53 -1.01
CA TYR A 133 1.07 16.82 -0.58
C TYR A 133 0.30 18.00 -1.21
N LEU A 134 0.03 17.96 -2.51
CA LEU A 134 -0.76 18.99 -3.19
C LEU A 134 -2.17 19.13 -2.59
N ARG A 135 -2.80 18.00 -2.26
CA ARG A 135 -4.10 17.95 -1.58
C ARG A 135 -4.04 18.51 -0.17
N HIS A 136 -2.96 18.22 0.58
CA HIS A 136 -2.76 18.75 1.92
C HIS A 136 -2.64 20.28 1.92
N LYS A 137 -1.91 20.84 0.94
CA LYS A 137 -1.82 22.30 0.76
C LYS A 137 -3.14 22.97 0.37
N LYS A 138 -3.92 22.36 -0.53
CA LYS A 138 -5.26 22.86 -0.89
C LYS A 138 -6.15 21.71 -1.35
N ALA A 139 -7.31 21.59 -0.71
CA ALA A 139 -8.23 20.48 -0.94
C ALA A 139 -9.24 20.77 -2.07
N THR A 140 -8.77 21.03 -3.30
CA THR A 140 -9.64 21.23 -4.47
C THR A 140 -10.21 19.90 -5.01
N GLY A 141 -11.32 19.96 -5.77
CA GLY A 141 -11.93 18.78 -6.38
C GLY A 141 -10.96 18.02 -7.31
N PHE A 142 -10.21 18.76 -8.14
CA PHE A 142 -9.18 18.20 -9.00
C PHE A 142 -8.09 17.46 -8.20
N ARG A 143 -7.52 18.10 -7.16
CA ARG A 143 -6.44 17.49 -6.35
C ARG A 143 -6.90 16.25 -5.59
N LYS A 144 -8.15 16.25 -5.08
CA LYS A 144 -8.77 15.06 -4.47
C LYS A 144 -8.92 13.92 -5.48
N LYS A 145 -9.33 14.23 -6.72
CA LYS A 145 -9.44 13.23 -7.80
C LYS A 145 -8.06 12.71 -8.22
N PHE A 146 -7.08 13.59 -8.40
CA PHE A 146 -5.72 13.25 -8.79
C PHE A 146 -5.07 12.28 -7.79
N HIS A 147 -5.04 12.64 -6.49
CA HIS A 147 -4.50 11.77 -5.45
C HIS A 147 -5.20 10.41 -5.38
N ARG A 148 -6.53 10.37 -5.57
CA ARG A 148 -7.26 9.10 -5.61
C ARG A 148 -6.84 8.25 -6.82
N ILE A 149 -6.74 8.84 -8.01
CA ILE A 149 -6.38 8.10 -9.22
C ILE A 149 -4.96 7.55 -9.08
N THR A 150 -4.00 8.38 -8.68
CA THR A 150 -2.61 7.94 -8.52
C THR A 150 -2.47 6.89 -7.43
N ALA A 151 -3.19 7.02 -6.30
CA ALA A 151 -3.22 5.99 -5.27
C ALA A 151 -3.77 4.65 -5.79
N MET A 152 -4.84 4.66 -6.60
CA MET A 152 -5.40 3.42 -7.18
C MET A 152 -4.44 2.77 -8.19
N ILE A 153 -3.79 3.58 -9.05
CA ILE A 153 -2.78 3.07 -9.98
C ILE A 153 -1.61 2.46 -9.20
N PHE A 154 -1.12 3.15 -8.18
CA PHE A 154 -0.08 2.62 -7.29
C PHE A 154 -0.51 1.32 -6.63
N THR A 155 -1.75 1.22 -6.09
CA THR A 155 -2.26 -0.02 -5.50
C THR A 155 -2.22 -1.19 -6.49
N VAL A 156 -2.65 -0.98 -7.74
CA VAL A 156 -2.63 -2.04 -8.76
C VAL A 156 -1.20 -2.46 -9.08
N LEU A 157 -0.29 -1.51 -9.32
CA LEU A 157 1.12 -1.80 -9.59
C LEU A 157 1.79 -2.54 -8.43
N PHE A 158 1.51 -2.11 -7.19
CA PHE A 158 1.98 -2.76 -5.98
C PHE A 158 1.52 -4.23 -5.89
N LEU A 159 0.24 -4.51 -6.18
CA LEU A 159 -0.28 -5.88 -6.17
C LEU A 159 0.37 -6.74 -7.26
N ILE A 160 0.56 -6.18 -8.47
CA ILE A 160 1.26 -6.89 -9.54
C ILE A 160 2.71 -7.16 -9.14
N HIS A 161 3.43 -6.16 -8.59
CA HIS A 161 4.79 -6.35 -8.10
C HIS A 161 4.84 -7.45 -7.03
N MET A 162 3.90 -7.50 -6.09
CA MET A 162 3.86 -8.53 -5.05
C MET A 162 3.75 -9.94 -5.65
N LEU A 163 2.87 -10.12 -6.65
CA LEU A 163 2.58 -11.40 -7.30
C LEU A 163 3.53 -11.77 -8.45
N ALA A 164 4.32 -10.81 -8.95
CA ALA A 164 5.25 -11.06 -10.04
C ALA A 164 6.28 -12.14 -9.66
N PRO A 165 6.58 -13.08 -10.57
CA PRO A 165 7.60 -14.09 -10.33
C PRO A 165 8.99 -13.43 -10.25
N ILE A 166 9.93 -14.14 -9.62
CA ILE A 166 11.35 -13.81 -9.65
C ILE A 166 12.01 -14.64 -10.72
#